data_AF-A0A833RHY3-F1
#
_entry.id   AF-A0A833RHY3-F1
#
_cell.length_a   1.000
_cell.length_b   1.000
_cell.length_c   1.000
_cell.angle_alpha   90.00
_cell.angle_beta   90.00
_cell.angle_gamma   90.00
#
_symmetry.space_group_name_H-M   'P 1'
#
loop_
_entity.id
_entity.type
_entity.pdbx_description
1 polymer ?
#
loop_
_entity_poly.entity_id
_entity_poly.type
_entity_poly.pdbx_seq_one_letter_code
_entity_poly.pdbx_strand_id
1 'polypeptide(L)'
;METESAQLPQTQPTDTSEVRQVTKPKNPVLSKVLRIATSARQTYRSKPTSHWILLTLFCGLMLTAFPASSLLSRLYYNNGGQSKWILSWAAVAGWPLTAILLIPTYIFTKSRPTPLSLKLAFWYILLGFLSAVDNLMYAWAYAYLPASTASLLAASSLIFSTLFGYLIVKNKIYLSTINAIVVITVGVVIIALDSNSDRYAGITDKQYILGFIWDIIGSALHGLIFALSELVFIKILGRRSFHVILEQQVMVSFSAFIFTSIGLLVNDDFTGMKVEARRFKHGEVAYGMVIAWSAVTFQLGVLGGTGVLFLASTVLAGVFNAVRVPITSIAAVIWFHDPMSGFKILSLVVTVWGFGSYMIGHSSSNQ
;
A
#
# COMPACT_ATOMS: atom_id res chain seq x y z
N MET A 1 -53.67 7.42 68.08
CA MET A 1 -54.02 6.03 68.43
C MET A 1 -53.11 5.16 67.60
N GLU A 2 -51.92 4.90 68.15
CA GLU A 2 -51.65 3.68 68.95
C GLU A 2 -51.45 2.49 68.00
N THR A 3 -50.20 2.12 67.70
CA THR A 3 -49.42 1.05 68.39
C THR A 3 -50.15 -0.29 68.29
N GLU A 4 -49.57 -1.30 67.63
CA GLU A 4 -48.81 -2.27 68.41
C GLU A 4 -47.60 -2.85 67.68
N SER A 5 -46.50 -2.79 68.42
CA SER A 5 -45.16 -3.34 68.19
C SER A 5 -45.04 -4.78 68.69
N ALA A 6 -44.21 -5.59 68.04
CA ALA A 6 -43.59 -6.74 68.72
C ALA A 6 -42.09 -6.83 68.35
N GLN A 7 -41.27 -6.91 69.38
CA GLN A 7 -39.81 -6.78 69.40
C GLN A 7 -39.05 -8.08 69.06
N LEU A 8 -37.83 -7.87 68.54
CA LEU A 8 -36.64 -8.73 68.46
C LEU A 8 -36.31 -9.49 69.78
N PRO A 9 -35.54 -10.62 69.76
CA PRO A 9 -34.07 -10.51 69.88
C PRO A 9 -33.16 -11.61 69.27
N GLN A 10 -31.96 -11.12 68.90
CA GLN A 10 -30.60 -11.73 69.04
C GLN A 10 -30.09 -12.84 68.11
N THR A 11 -28.94 -12.59 67.48
CA THR A 11 -27.69 -13.37 67.69
C THR A 11 -26.45 -12.64 67.15
N GLN A 12 -25.31 -12.92 67.80
CA GLN A 12 -23.99 -12.27 67.81
C GLN A 12 -23.16 -12.33 66.52
N PRO A 13 -22.06 -11.54 66.45
CA PRO A 13 -21.19 -11.42 65.28
C PRO A 13 -20.06 -12.45 65.27
N THR A 14 -19.69 -12.96 64.09
CA THR A 14 -18.41 -13.64 63.90
C THR A 14 -17.75 -13.20 62.59
N ASP A 15 -16.57 -12.63 62.79
CA ASP A 15 -15.56 -12.21 61.86
C ASP A 15 -15.19 -13.31 60.84
N THR A 16 -14.99 -12.94 59.57
CA THR A 16 -14.04 -13.62 58.68
C THR A 16 -13.70 -12.71 57.50
N SER A 17 -12.53 -12.12 57.66
CA SER A 17 -11.68 -11.58 56.62
C SER A 17 -11.46 -12.56 55.46
N GLU A 18 -12.26 -12.46 54.40
CA GLU A 18 -11.85 -12.94 53.07
C GLU A 18 -11.28 -11.79 52.26
N VAL A 19 -9.96 -11.68 52.36
CA VAL A 19 -9.11 -11.01 51.38
C VAL A 19 -9.45 -11.58 50.00
N ARG A 20 -10.15 -10.78 49.19
CA ARG A 20 -10.42 -11.08 47.78
C ARG A 20 -9.08 -11.16 47.05
N GLN A 21 -8.50 -12.36 47.00
CA GLN A 21 -7.32 -12.66 46.22
C GLN A 21 -7.64 -12.32 44.75
N VAL A 22 -7.07 -11.23 44.26
CA VAL A 22 -6.96 -10.96 42.83
C VAL A 22 -6.14 -12.09 42.24
N THR A 23 -6.82 -13.07 41.68
CA THR A 23 -6.23 -14.23 41.02
C THR A 23 -5.39 -13.71 39.85
N LYS A 24 -4.06 -13.72 40.00
CA LYS A 24 -3.13 -13.45 38.88
C LYS A 24 -3.45 -14.45 37.76
N PRO A 25 -3.54 -14.02 36.48
CA PRO A 25 -3.92 -14.90 35.39
C PRO A 25 -2.94 -16.08 35.26
N LYS A 26 -3.49 -17.30 35.19
CA LYS A 26 -2.79 -18.60 35.18
C LYS A 26 -1.74 -18.78 34.06
N ASN A 27 -1.68 -17.88 33.09
CA ASN A 27 -0.54 -17.73 32.19
C ASN A 27 -0.57 -16.30 31.57
N PRO A 28 0.46 -15.45 31.79
CA PRO A 28 0.48 -14.08 31.29
C PRO A 28 0.48 -13.98 29.75
N VAL A 29 0.95 -15.03 29.06
CA VAL A 29 0.90 -15.09 27.59
C VAL A 29 -0.52 -15.43 27.13
N LEU A 30 -1.17 -16.41 27.77
CA LEU A 30 -2.54 -16.80 27.45
C LEU A 30 -3.53 -15.66 27.68
N SER A 31 -3.38 -14.90 28.78
CA SER A 31 -4.24 -13.74 29.04
C SER A 31 -4.02 -12.61 28.03
N LYS A 32 -2.78 -12.41 27.55
CA LYS A 32 -2.48 -11.46 26.48
C LYS A 32 -3.09 -11.90 25.15
N VAL A 33 -2.98 -13.19 24.80
CA VAL A 33 -3.59 -13.78 23.60
C VAL A 33 -5.12 -13.69 23.66
N LEU A 34 -5.73 -14.02 24.79
CA LEU A 34 -7.18 -13.95 24.97
C LEU A 34 -7.69 -12.49 24.84
N ARG A 35 -6.93 -11.52 25.36
CA ARG A 35 -7.22 -10.08 25.23
C ARG A 35 -7.08 -9.55 23.81
N ILE A 36 -6.06 -10.00 23.07
CA ILE A 36 -5.92 -9.69 21.63
C ILE A 36 -7.11 -10.28 20.86
N ALA A 37 -7.50 -11.52 21.16
CA ALA A 37 -8.63 -12.18 20.51
C ALA A 37 -9.97 -11.47 20.80
N THR A 38 -10.21 -11.00 22.03
CA THR A 38 -11.41 -10.23 22.36
C THR A 38 -11.42 -8.83 21.72
N SER A 39 -10.29 -8.12 21.69
CA SER A 39 -10.19 -6.81 21.01
C SER A 39 -10.37 -6.94 19.49
N ALA A 40 -9.76 -7.96 18.87
CA ALA A 40 -9.99 -8.28 17.46
C ALA A 40 -11.47 -8.60 17.18
N ARG A 41 -12.12 -9.38 18.06
CA ARG A 41 -13.55 -9.69 17.96
C ARG A 41 -14.44 -8.46 18.14
N GLN A 42 -14.08 -7.53 19.00
CA GLN A 42 -14.81 -6.29 19.23
C GLN A 42 -14.66 -5.31 18.06
N THR A 43 -13.45 -5.19 17.52
CA THR A 43 -13.18 -4.42 16.30
C THR A 43 -13.94 -5.01 15.12
N TYR A 44 -13.91 -6.32 14.93
CA TYR A 44 -14.67 -7.02 13.89
C TYR A 44 -16.17 -6.74 13.99
N ARG A 45 -16.74 -6.77 15.20
CA ARG A 45 -18.16 -6.46 15.45
C ARG A 45 -18.53 -4.99 15.31
N SER A 46 -17.57 -4.07 15.36
CA SER A 46 -17.82 -2.62 15.29
C SER A 46 -18.17 -2.12 13.88
N LYS A 47 -17.90 -2.92 12.85
CA LYS A 47 -18.14 -2.59 11.44
C LYS A 47 -19.02 -3.66 10.79
N PRO A 48 -19.83 -3.30 9.77
CA PRO A 48 -20.62 -4.27 9.05
C PRO A 48 -19.72 -5.27 8.30
N THR A 49 -20.19 -6.49 8.09
CA THR A 49 -19.44 -7.55 7.38
C THR A 49 -18.96 -7.11 5.99
N SER A 50 -19.74 -6.27 5.30
CA SER A 50 -19.38 -5.70 4.00
C SER A 50 -18.09 -4.89 4.03
N HIS A 51 -17.80 -4.19 5.12
CA HIS A 51 -16.55 -3.45 5.29
C HIS A 51 -15.33 -4.38 5.27
N TRP A 52 -15.40 -5.49 6.00
CA TRP A 52 -14.31 -6.46 6.10
C TRP A 52 -14.10 -7.23 4.80
N ILE A 53 -15.20 -7.61 4.13
CA ILE A 53 -15.14 -8.25 2.81
C ILE A 53 -14.44 -7.34 1.82
N LEU A 54 -14.82 -6.05 1.79
CA LEU A 54 -14.27 -5.09 0.86
C LEU A 54 -12.82 -4.71 1.18
N LEU A 55 -12.47 -4.58 2.46
CA LEU A 55 -11.10 -4.37 2.89
C LEU A 55 -10.22 -5.55 2.47
N THR A 56 -10.68 -6.79 2.69
CA THR A 56 -9.96 -8.00 2.28
C THR A 56 -9.79 -8.05 0.76
N LEU A 57 -10.83 -7.72 0.00
CA LEU A 57 -10.78 -7.65 -1.46
C LEU A 57 -9.72 -6.65 -1.93
N PHE A 58 -9.72 -5.44 -1.39
CA PHE A 58 -8.77 -4.39 -1.77
C PHE A 58 -7.34 -4.71 -1.35
N CYS A 59 -7.13 -5.29 -0.16
CA CYS A 59 -5.83 -5.81 0.24
C CYS A 59 -5.37 -6.92 -0.72
N GLY A 60 -6.25 -7.85 -1.10
CA GLY A 60 -5.93 -8.93 -2.04
C GLY A 60 -5.54 -8.40 -3.43
N LEU A 61 -6.31 -7.44 -3.96
CA LEU A 61 -6.00 -6.73 -5.21
C LEU A 61 -4.62 -6.08 -5.14
N MET A 62 -4.35 -5.34 -4.07
CA MET A 62 -3.07 -4.65 -3.88
C MET A 62 -1.88 -5.61 -3.76
N LEU A 63 -2.03 -6.69 -3.00
CA LEU A 63 -0.98 -7.69 -2.75
C LEU A 63 -0.69 -8.59 -3.95
N THR A 64 -1.59 -8.68 -4.93
CA THR A 64 -1.39 -9.49 -6.14
C THR A 64 -1.02 -8.65 -7.35
N ALA A 65 -1.72 -7.53 -7.55
CA ALA A 65 -1.60 -6.73 -8.76
C ALA A 65 -0.32 -5.88 -8.77
N PHE A 66 0.11 -5.30 -7.63
CA PHE A 66 1.37 -4.56 -7.61
C PHE A 66 2.61 -5.45 -7.84
N PRO A 67 2.76 -6.63 -7.19
CA PRO A 67 3.85 -7.54 -7.54
C PRO A 67 3.81 -7.95 -9.01
N ALA A 68 2.64 -8.28 -9.56
CA ALA A 68 2.50 -8.59 -10.98
C ALA A 68 3.00 -7.43 -11.87
N SER A 69 2.56 -6.19 -11.61
CA SER A 69 3.01 -5.01 -12.36
C SER A 69 4.52 -4.74 -12.24
N SER A 70 5.12 -5.05 -11.09
CA SER A 70 6.56 -4.91 -10.85
C SER A 70 7.35 -5.94 -11.69
N LEU A 71 6.85 -7.19 -11.74
CA LEU A 71 7.44 -8.26 -12.54
C LEU A 71 7.28 -7.99 -14.05
N LEU A 72 6.15 -7.42 -14.48
CA LEU A 72 5.94 -7.05 -15.88
C LEU A 72 6.82 -5.86 -16.30
N SER A 73 7.00 -4.88 -15.43
CA SER A 73 8.01 -3.81 -15.61
C SER A 73 9.41 -4.39 -15.80
N ARG A 74 9.74 -5.43 -15.03
CA ARG A 74 11.02 -6.12 -15.18
C ARG A 74 11.12 -6.89 -16.50
N LEU A 75 10.06 -7.61 -16.87
CA LEU A 75 9.97 -8.34 -18.13
C LEU A 75 10.10 -7.41 -19.35
N TYR A 76 9.52 -6.21 -19.27
CA TYR A 76 9.61 -5.17 -20.28
C TYR A 76 11.07 -4.78 -20.54
N TYR A 77 11.82 -4.36 -19.51
CA TYR A 77 13.23 -3.98 -19.67
C TYR A 77 14.13 -5.17 -20.07
N ASN A 78 13.89 -6.37 -19.53
CA ASN A 78 14.68 -7.56 -19.86
C ASN A 78 14.57 -8.01 -21.32
N ASN A 79 13.44 -7.72 -21.95
CA ASN A 79 13.16 -8.16 -23.32
C ASN A 79 13.42 -7.06 -24.36
N GLY A 80 14.07 -5.96 -23.97
CA GLY A 80 14.50 -4.91 -24.88
C GLY A 80 13.69 -3.61 -24.80
N GLY A 81 12.80 -3.48 -23.83
CA GLY A 81 12.15 -2.20 -23.53
C GLY A 81 13.16 -1.15 -23.05
N GLN A 82 13.04 0.09 -23.50
CA GLN A 82 14.00 1.15 -23.16
C GLN A 82 13.33 2.44 -22.67
N SER A 83 12.12 2.73 -23.15
CA SER A 83 11.41 3.95 -22.78
C SER A 83 10.81 3.88 -21.38
N LYS A 84 11.22 4.83 -20.54
CA LYS A 84 10.67 5.03 -19.20
C LYS A 84 9.31 5.72 -19.26
N TRP A 85 9.08 6.52 -20.30
CA TRP A 85 7.79 7.16 -20.54
C TRP A 85 6.73 6.15 -20.97
N ILE A 86 7.06 5.19 -21.84
CA ILE A 86 6.13 4.12 -22.22
C ILE A 86 5.70 3.33 -20.99
N LEU A 87 6.64 2.93 -20.13
CA LEU A 87 6.31 2.17 -18.93
C LEU A 87 5.48 3.00 -17.94
N SER A 88 5.84 4.27 -17.73
CA SER A 88 5.08 5.20 -16.87
C SER A 88 3.67 5.46 -17.40
N TRP A 89 3.53 5.61 -18.71
CA TRP A 89 2.24 5.75 -19.39
C TRP A 89 1.40 4.48 -19.27
N ALA A 90 2.00 3.29 -19.46
CA ALA A 90 1.32 2.01 -19.33
C ALA A 90 0.70 1.84 -17.94
N ALA A 91 1.38 2.30 -16.89
CA ALA A 91 0.88 2.25 -15.51
C ALA A 91 -0.49 2.95 -15.32
N VAL A 92 -0.82 3.95 -16.14
CA VAL A 92 -2.07 4.73 -16.04
C VAL A 92 -2.98 4.60 -17.26
N ALA A 93 -2.52 3.96 -18.34
CA ALA A 93 -3.33 3.64 -19.51
C ALA A 93 -4.54 2.75 -19.18
N GLY A 94 -4.49 2.03 -18.05
CA GLY A 94 -5.58 1.21 -17.53
C GLY A 94 -6.76 1.99 -16.93
N TRP A 95 -6.74 3.33 -16.88
CA TRP A 95 -7.82 4.14 -16.30
C TRP A 95 -9.26 3.81 -16.77
N PRO A 96 -9.52 3.38 -18.04
CA PRO A 96 -10.86 3.02 -18.47
C PRO A 96 -11.42 1.81 -17.72
N LEU A 97 -10.56 0.90 -17.25
CA LEU A 97 -10.97 -0.27 -16.47
C LEU A 97 -11.75 0.15 -15.22
N THR A 98 -11.24 1.15 -14.50
CA THR A 98 -11.93 1.68 -13.32
C THR A 98 -13.21 2.43 -13.66
N ALA A 99 -13.28 3.07 -14.83
CA ALA A 99 -14.50 3.71 -15.30
C ALA A 99 -15.58 2.67 -15.65
N ILE A 100 -15.19 1.55 -16.25
CA ILE A 100 -16.08 0.41 -16.53
C ILE A 100 -16.62 -0.16 -15.21
N LEU A 101 -15.78 -0.30 -14.17
CA LEU A 101 -16.23 -0.75 -12.85
C LEU A 101 -17.16 0.25 -12.14
N LEU A 102 -17.04 1.54 -12.45
CA LEU A 102 -17.88 2.60 -11.90
C LEU A 102 -19.31 2.58 -12.48
N ILE A 103 -19.47 2.27 -13.77
CA ILE A 103 -20.78 2.31 -14.46
C ILE A 103 -21.86 1.45 -13.76
N PRO A 104 -21.62 0.15 -13.44
CA PRO A 104 -22.58 -0.67 -12.69
C PRO A 104 -22.97 -0.06 -11.35
N THR A 105 -22.05 0.61 -10.65
CA THR A 105 -22.37 1.19 -9.33
C THR A 105 -23.38 2.34 -9.44
N TYR A 106 -23.34 3.14 -10.51
CA TYR A 106 -24.37 4.15 -10.74
C TYR A 106 -25.72 3.53 -11.11
N ILE A 107 -25.74 2.47 -11.92
CA ILE A 107 -26.97 1.82 -12.37
C ILE A 107 -27.65 1.08 -11.21
N PHE A 108 -26.92 0.20 -10.52
CA PHE A 108 -27.49 -0.68 -9.49
C PHE A 108 -27.71 0.02 -8.16
N THR A 109 -26.79 0.89 -7.74
CA THR A 109 -26.90 1.61 -6.47
C THR A 109 -27.69 2.91 -6.62
N LYS A 110 -28.14 3.26 -7.84
CA LYS A 110 -28.82 4.54 -8.18
C LYS A 110 -28.10 5.77 -7.61
N SER A 111 -26.77 5.66 -7.46
CA SER A 111 -25.94 6.72 -6.92
C SER A 111 -25.75 7.79 -7.99
N ARG A 112 -25.82 9.05 -7.58
CA ARG A 112 -25.54 10.17 -8.49
C ARG A 112 -24.03 10.46 -8.48
N PRO A 113 -23.42 10.82 -9.62
CA PRO A 113 -22.04 11.24 -9.65
C PRO A 113 -21.78 12.40 -8.69
N THR A 114 -20.65 12.38 -8.00
CA THR A 114 -20.26 13.48 -7.11
C THR A 114 -20.07 14.76 -7.93
N PRO A 115 -20.70 15.89 -7.57
CA PRO A 115 -20.52 17.15 -8.28
C PRO A 115 -19.05 17.59 -8.30
N LEU A 116 -18.51 17.81 -9.49
CA LEU A 116 -17.12 18.23 -9.66
C LEU A 116 -16.96 19.73 -9.36
N SER A 117 -16.67 20.07 -8.11
CA SER A 117 -16.27 21.44 -7.74
C SER A 117 -14.86 21.76 -8.25
N LEU A 118 -14.55 23.04 -8.50
CA LEU A 118 -13.20 23.49 -8.88
C LEU A 118 -12.13 23.03 -7.88
N LYS A 119 -12.47 23.04 -6.59
CA LYS A 119 -11.58 22.55 -5.53
C LYS A 119 -11.30 21.05 -5.69
N LEU A 120 -12.32 20.23 -5.93
CA LEU A 120 -12.15 18.79 -6.12
C LEU A 120 -11.37 18.47 -7.41
N ALA A 121 -11.68 19.18 -8.50
CA ALA A 121 -10.95 19.07 -9.76
C ALA A 121 -9.45 19.40 -9.58
N PHE A 122 -9.12 20.48 -8.86
CA PHE A 122 -7.74 20.82 -8.53
C PHE A 122 -7.03 19.67 -7.81
N TRP A 123 -7.67 19.07 -6.80
CA TRP A 123 -7.07 17.95 -6.08
C TRP A 123 -6.88 16.71 -6.94
N TYR A 124 -7.82 16.38 -7.83
CA TYR A 124 -7.66 15.26 -8.76
C TYR A 124 -6.55 15.50 -9.78
N ILE A 125 -6.43 16.71 -10.31
CA ILE A 125 -5.35 17.08 -11.24
C ILE A 125 -4.00 17.04 -10.52
N LEU A 126 -3.91 17.60 -9.30
CA LEU A 126 -2.69 17.57 -8.50
C LEU A 126 -2.26 16.14 -8.19
N LEU A 127 -3.19 15.30 -7.71
CA LEU A 127 -2.91 13.89 -7.45
C LEU A 127 -2.49 13.15 -8.73
N GLY A 128 -3.17 13.40 -9.86
CA GLY A 128 -2.79 12.80 -11.14
C GLY A 128 -1.40 13.23 -11.62
N PHE A 129 -1.04 14.49 -11.44
CA PHE A 129 0.31 14.98 -11.71
C PHE A 129 1.36 14.27 -10.84
N LEU A 130 1.11 14.21 -9.52
CA LEU A 130 2.02 13.51 -8.60
C LEU A 130 2.12 12.02 -8.95
N SER A 131 1.02 11.36 -9.32
CA SER A 131 1.04 9.97 -9.78
C SER A 131 1.81 9.77 -11.08
N ALA A 132 1.74 10.70 -12.04
CA ALA A 132 2.54 10.63 -13.26
C ALA A 132 4.04 10.73 -12.96
N VAL A 133 4.43 11.62 -12.04
CA VAL A 133 5.81 11.76 -11.57
C VAL A 133 6.26 10.51 -10.81
N ASP A 134 5.43 9.97 -9.92
CA ASP A 134 5.69 8.73 -9.16
C ASP A 134 5.97 7.56 -10.10
N ASN A 135 5.09 7.34 -11.08
CA ASN A 135 5.25 6.28 -12.08
C ASN A 135 6.53 6.44 -12.90
N LEU A 136 6.90 7.68 -13.23
CA LEU A 136 8.15 7.95 -13.93
C LEU A 136 9.34 7.60 -13.04
N MET A 137 9.36 8.01 -11.77
CA MET A 137 10.44 7.69 -10.83
C MET A 137 10.63 6.17 -10.68
N TYR A 138 9.56 5.40 -10.52
CA TYR A 138 9.65 3.94 -10.49
C TYR A 138 10.08 3.34 -11.83
N ALA A 139 9.65 3.90 -12.97
CA ALA A 139 10.14 3.46 -14.27
C ALA A 139 11.66 3.67 -14.42
N TRP A 140 12.20 4.77 -13.89
CA TRP A 140 13.64 5.00 -13.79
C TRP A 140 14.32 4.01 -12.84
N ALA A 141 13.73 3.72 -11.67
CA ALA A 141 14.25 2.72 -10.73
C ALA A 141 14.35 1.33 -11.37
N TYR A 142 13.27 0.82 -11.97
CA TYR A 142 13.23 -0.50 -12.62
C TYR A 142 14.14 -0.62 -13.85
N ALA A 143 14.55 0.49 -14.46
CA ALA A 143 15.50 0.49 -15.56
C ALA A 143 16.93 0.15 -15.11
N TYR A 144 17.28 0.41 -13.84
CA TYR A 144 18.66 0.27 -13.33
C TYR A 144 18.80 -0.69 -12.15
N LEU A 145 17.73 -0.94 -11.41
CA LEU A 145 17.73 -1.80 -10.24
C LEU A 145 17.08 -3.15 -10.53
N PRO A 146 17.53 -4.21 -9.84
CA PRO A 146 16.77 -5.42 -9.79
C PRO A 146 15.39 -5.28 -9.19
N ALA A 147 14.43 -6.07 -9.67
CA ALA A 147 13.06 -6.00 -9.17
C ALA A 147 13.00 -6.35 -7.68
N SER A 148 13.84 -7.30 -7.26
CA SER A 148 14.07 -7.66 -5.85
C SER A 148 14.64 -6.52 -5.00
N THR A 149 15.50 -5.67 -5.55
CA THR A 149 16.13 -4.53 -4.86
C THR A 149 15.19 -3.35 -4.82
N ALA A 150 14.59 -3.00 -5.95
CA ALA A 150 13.58 -1.94 -6.07
C ALA A 150 12.40 -2.21 -5.12
N SER A 151 11.91 -3.45 -5.02
CA SER A 151 10.85 -3.76 -4.05
C SER A 151 11.28 -3.54 -2.60
N LEU A 152 12.52 -3.90 -2.23
CA LEU A 152 13.03 -3.69 -0.86
C LEU A 152 13.20 -2.21 -0.53
N LEU A 153 13.63 -1.39 -1.49
CA LEU A 153 13.67 0.07 -1.34
C LEU A 153 12.26 0.65 -1.26
N ALA A 154 11.33 0.15 -2.08
CA ALA A 154 9.92 0.54 -2.07
C ALA A 154 9.23 0.28 -0.73
N ALA A 155 9.75 -0.64 0.11
CA ALA A 155 9.27 -0.84 1.48
C ALA A 155 9.39 0.44 2.33
N SER A 156 10.36 1.32 2.01
CA SER A 156 10.53 2.63 2.67
C SER A 156 9.31 3.55 2.52
N SER A 157 8.42 3.28 1.56
CA SER A 157 7.14 3.99 1.43
C SER A 157 6.28 3.91 2.70
N LEU A 158 6.44 2.89 3.57
CA LEU A 158 5.79 2.85 4.88
C LEU A 158 6.26 3.99 5.80
N ILE A 159 7.56 4.32 5.77
CA ILE A 159 8.15 5.40 6.56
C ILE A 159 7.48 6.72 6.18
N PHE A 160 7.44 7.00 4.88
CA PHE A 160 6.85 8.23 4.34
C PHE A 160 5.33 8.27 4.49
N SER A 161 4.62 7.16 4.27
CA SER A 161 3.18 7.05 4.50
C SER A 161 2.83 7.33 5.96
N THR A 162 3.64 6.84 6.90
CA THR A 162 3.44 7.14 8.33
C THR A 162 3.72 8.61 8.64
N LEU A 163 4.82 9.15 8.13
CA LEU A 163 5.20 10.55 8.31
C LEU A 163 4.13 11.50 7.78
N PHE A 164 3.73 11.36 6.51
CA PHE A 164 2.73 12.21 5.89
C PHE A 164 1.32 11.95 6.43
N GLY A 165 0.97 10.70 6.74
CA GLY A 165 -0.28 10.37 7.43
C GLY A 165 -0.40 11.07 8.78
N TYR A 166 0.69 11.16 9.54
CA TYR A 166 0.71 11.91 10.80
C TYR A 166 0.71 13.43 10.59
N LEU A 167 1.55 13.96 9.69
CA LEU A 167 1.69 15.41 9.50
C LEU A 167 0.47 16.05 8.84
N ILE A 168 -0.07 15.41 7.80
CA ILE A 168 -1.13 15.95 6.93
C ILE A 168 -2.52 15.51 7.43
N VAL A 169 -2.69 14.21 7.66
CA VAL A 169 -4.00 13.62 7.97
C VAL A 169 -4.27 13.55 9.49
N LYS A 170 -3.21 13.70 10.31
CA LYS A 170 -3.27 13.55 11.78
C LYS A 170 -3.63 12.13 12.22
N ASN A 171 -3.17 11.13 11.47
CA ASN A 171 -3.29 9.72 11.85
C ASN A 171 -2.55 9.44 13.16
N LYS A 172 -3.15 8.61 14.04
CA LYS A 172 -2.50 8.18 15.28
C LYS A 172 -1.34 7.23 14.96
N ILE A 173 -0.17 7.49 15.53
CA ILE A 173 1.00 6.60 15.45
C ILE A 173 1.02 5.70 16.67
N TYR A 174 1.19 4.40 16.44
CA TYR A 174 1.34 3.41 17.49
C TYR A 174 2.80 2.96 17.62
N LEU A 175 3.17 2.45 18.79
CA LEU A 175 4.54 1.97 19.04
C LEU A 175 4.95 0.84 18.07
N SER A 176 3.97 0.04 17.63
CA SER A 176 4.16 -1.00 16.63
C SER A 176 4.51 -0.46 15.24
N THR A 177 3.94 0.69 14.87
CA THR A 177 4.28 1.42 13.65
C THR A 177 5.70 1.98 13.73
N ILE A 178 6.09 2.54 14.88
CA ILE A 178 7.46 3.02 15.09
C ILE A 178 8.46 1.87 14.98
N ASN A 179 8.17 0.72 15.60
CA ASN A 179 9.03 -0.45 15.51
C ASN A 179 9.19 -0.92 14.05
N ALA A 180 8.09 -0.99 13.30
CA ALA A 180 8.13 -1.35 11.88
C ALA A 180 8.97 -0.38 11.05
N ILE A 181 8.89 0.93 11.31
CA ILE A 181 9.71 1.95 10.65
C ILE A 181 11.19 1.75 10.93
N VAL A 182 11.58 1.53 12.18
CA VAL A 182 12.99 1.30 12.56
C VAL A 182 13.52 0.08 11.81
N VAL A 183 12.77 -1.01 11.82
CA VAL A 183 13.14 -2.28 11.18
C VAL A 183 13.28 -2.12 9.65
N ILE A 184 12.33 -1.46 8.98
CA ILE A 184 12.41 -1.19 7.53
C ILE A 184 13.60 -0.28 7.19
N THR A 185 13.87 0.73 8.03
CA THR A 185 15.02 1.62 7.84
C THR A 185 16.33 0.83 7.86
N VAL A 186 16.47 -0.09 8.82
CA VAL A 186 17.62 -1.01 8.87
C VAL A 186 17.69 -1.87 7.61
N GLY A 187 16.55 -2.39 7.13
CA GLY A 187 16.49 -3.16 5.87
C GLY A 187 16.99 -2.38 4.66
N VAL A 188 16.62 -1.10 4.53
CA VAL A 188 17.08 -0.21 3.45
C VAL A 188 18.58 0.06 3.55
N VAL A 189 19.10 0.31 4.76
CA VAL A 189 20.53 0.51 5.00
C VAL A 189 21.32 -0.75 4.64
N ILE A 190 20.83 -1.93 5.03
CA ILE A 190 21.45 -3.21 4.67
C ILE A 190 21.58 -3.35 3.15
N ILE A 191 20.55 -2.97 2.39
CA ILE A 191 20.58 -3.01 0.92
C ILE A 191 21.57 -2.00 0.35
N ALA A 192 21.62 -0.79 0.91
CA ALA A 192 22.60 0.22 0.48
C ALA A 192 24.06 -0.28 0.65
N LEU A 193 24.34 -1.05 1.71
CA LEU A 193 25.65 -1.63 1.98
C LEU A 193 26.02 -2.77 1.01
N ASP A 194 25.05 -3.36 0.32
CA ASP A 194 25.23 -4.50 -0.60
C ASP A 194 25.44 -4.10 -2.07
N SER A 195 25.69 -2.82 -2.33
CA SER A 195 25.72 -2.25 -3.68
C SER A 195 26.69 -2.92 -4.67
N ASN A 196 27.67 -3.72 -4.22
CA ASN A 196 28.65 -4.39 -5.09
C ASN A 196 28.23 -5.79 -5.58
N SER A 197 27.38 -6.51 -4.84
CA SER A 197 26.96 -7.88 -5.22
C SER A 197 25.65 -7.90 -6.02
N ASP A 198 25.02 -6.73 -6.14
CA ASP A 198 23.64 -6.57 -6.54
C ASP A 198 23.46 -5.77 -7.85
N ARG A 199 24.26 -6.09 -8.87
CA ARG A 199 24.24 -5.35 -10.14
C ARG A 199 23.98 -6.27 -11.32
N TYR A 200 23.25 -5.75 -12.29
CA TYR A 200 23.14 -6.37 -13.61
C TYR A 200 24.42 -6.19 -14.41
N ALA A 201 24.73 -7.16 -15.27
CA ALA A 201 25.81 -7.03 -16.23
C ALA A 201 25.57 -5.82 -17.14
N GLY A 202 26.52 -4.89 -17.17
CA GLY A 202 26.47 -3.69 -18.03
C GLY A 202 25.86 -2.43 -17.40
N ILE A 203 25.37 -2.48 -16.15
CA ILE A 203 24.92 -1.28 -15.42
C ILE A 203 26.09 -0.66 -14.67
N THR A 204 26.29 0.64 -14.88
CA THR A 204 27.34 1.42 -14.20
C THR A 204 26.94 1.79 -12.76
N ASP A 205 27.92 2.06 -11.90
CA ASP A 205 27.73 2.48 -10.51
C ASP A 205 26.83 3.72 -10.42
N LYS A 206 27.02 4.68 -11.33
CA LYS A 206 26.21 5.90 -11.38
C LYS A 206 24.75 5.59 -11.69
N GLN A 207 24.48 4.67 -12.62
CA GLN A 207 23.12 4.26 -12.98
C GLN A 207 22.44 3.52 -11.83
N TYR A 208 23.17 2.62 -11.15
CA TYR A 208 22.64 1.92 -9.97
C TYR A 208 22.28 2.91 -8.85
N ILE A 209 23.18 3.84 -8.51
CA ILE A 209 22.92 4.88 -7.50
C ILE A 209 21.73 5.75 -7.91
N LEU A 210 21.63 6.12 -9.19
CA LEU A 210 20.50 6.89 -9.70
C LEU A 210 19.19 6.13 -9.55
N GLY A 211 19.17 4.84 -9.87
CA GLY A 211 18.01 3.96 -9.66
C GLY A 211 17.62 3.89 -8.18
N PHE A 212 18.59 3.75 -7.28
CA PHE A 212 18.39 3.75 -5.83
C PHE A 212 17.73 5.05 -5.34
N ILE A 213 18.26 6.20 -5.78
CA ILE A 213 17.73 7.52 -5.41
C ILE A 213 16.31 7.69 -5.94
N TRP A 214 16.04 7.35 -7.21
CA TRP A 214 14.71 7.45 -7.78
C TRP A 214 13.69 6.56 -7.07
N ASP A 215 14.07 5.37 -6.63
CA ASP A 215 13.18 4.48 -5.88
C ASP A 215 12.79 5.07 -4.51
N ILE A 216 13.76 5.63 -3.77
CA ILE A 216 13.49 6.27 -2.48
C ILE A 216 12.64 7.53 -2.64
N ILE A 217 12.91 8.36 -3.64
CA ILE A 217 12.10 9.57 -3.91
C ILE A 217 10.68 9.15 -4.36
N GLY A 218 10.55 8.13 -5.21
CA GLY A 218 9.26 7.53 -5.58
C GLY A 218 8.52 7.00 -4.35
N SER A 219 9.20 6.29 -3.45
CA SER A 219 8.62 5.82 -2.19
C SER A 219 8.09 6.95 -1.31
N ALA A 220 8.80 8.08 -1.26
CA ALA A 220 8.36 9.27 -0.56
C ALA A 220 7.13 9.90 -1.22
N LEU A 221 7.15 10.04 -2.54
CA LEU A 221 6.06 10.61 -3.31
C LEU A 221 4.80 9.73 -3.22
N HIS A 222 4.95 8.41 -3.29
CA HIS A 222 3.86 7.45 -3.10
C HIS A 222 3.20 7.58 -1.73
N GLY A 223 4.00 7.69 -0.65
CA GLY A 223 3.47 7.95 0.69
C GLY A 223 2.74 9.29 0.82
N LEU A 224 3.20 10.32 0.11
CA LEU A 224 2.53 11.61 0.03
C LEU A 224 1.19 11.51 -0.73
N ILE A 225 1.16 10.79 -1.86
CA ILE A 225 -0.06 10.55 -2.65
C ILE A 225 -1.12 9.86 -1.80
N PHE A 226 -0.76 8.86 -0.99
CA PHE A 226 -1.69 8.24 -0.05
C PHE A 226 -2.22 9.25 0.96
N ALA A 227 -1.36 10.04 1.61
CA ALA A 227 -1.79 11.02 2.60
C ALA A 227 -2.72 12.10 2.02
N LEU A 228 -2.41 12.63 0.83
CA LEU A 228 -3.25 13.62 0.16
C LEU A 228 -4.56 13.00 -0.33
N SER A 229 -4.53 11.77 -0.84
CA SER A 229 -5.73 11.04 -1.23
C SER A 229 -6.67 10.80 -0.04
N GLU A 230 -6.14 10.45 1.13
CA GLU A 230 -6.93 10.32 2.36
C GLU A 230 -7.50 11.68 2.81
N LEU A 231 -6.70 12.75 2.70
CA LEU A 231 -7.16 14.10 3.02
C LEU A 231 -8.35 14.51 2.16
N VAL A 232 -8.33 14.22 0.85
CA VAL A 232 -9.45 14.46 -0.07
C VAL A 232 -10.69 13.68 0.36
N PHE A 233 -10.54 12.39 0.71
CA PHE A 233 -11.64 11.58 1.21
C PHE A 233 -12.26 12.13 2.51
N ILE A 234 -11.45 12.64 3.44
CA ILE A 234 -11.93 13.14 4.72
C ILE A 234 -12.52 14.55 4.59
N LYS A 235 -11.81 15.46 3.93
CA LYS A 235 -12.12 16.90 3.95
C LYS A 235 -13.04 17.36 2.83
N ILE A 236 -13.10 16.65 1.71
CA ILE A 236 -13.84 17.08 0.52
C ILE A 236 -15.00 16.11 0.24
N LEU A 237 -14.72 14.81 0.18
CA LEU A 237 -15.70 13.80 -0.21
C LEU A 237 -16.46 13.20 1.00
N GLY A 238 -15.95 13.41 2.22
CA GLY A 238 -16.60 13.06 3.48
C GLY A 238 -16.74 11.56 3.78
N ARG A 239 -15.91 10.68 3.19
CA ARG A 239 -15.97 9.20 3.34
C ARG A 239 -17.39 8.61 3.24
N ARG A 240 -18.25 9.21 2.41
CA ARG A 240 -19.70 8.95 2.45
C ARG A 240 -20.14 7.70 1.71
N SER A 241 -19.45 7.33 0.63
CA SER A 241 -19.94 6.29 -0.27
C SER A 241 -18.83 5.58 -1.03
N PHE A 242 -19.09 4.33 -1.42
CA PHE A 242 -18.14 3.49 -2.13
C PHE A 242 -17.79 4.00 -3.54
N HIS A 243 -18.76 4.53 -4.28
CA HIS A 243 -18.54 5.03 -5.65
C HIS A 243 -17.48 6.13 -5.71
N VAL A 244 -17.30 6.88 -4.62
CA VAL A 244 -16.29 7.94 -4.48
C VAL A 244 -14.86 7.42 -4.64
N ILE A 245 -14.59 6.17 -4.23
CA ILE A 245 -13.29 5.50 -4.41
C ILE A 245 -12.99 5.36 -5.91
N LEU A 246 -13.98 4.86 -6.65
CA LEU A 246 -13.90 4.65 -8.09
C LEU A 246 -13.84 5.99 -8.85
N GLU A 247 -14.61 6.99 -8.44
CA GLU A 247 -14.57 8.34 -9.01
C GLU A 247 -13.18 8.98 -8.86
N GLN A 248 -12.63 8.98 -7.64
CA GLN A 248 -11.29 9.50 -7.39
C GLN A 248 -10.25 8.74 -8.22
N GLN A 249 -10.33 7.42 -8.24
CA GLN A 249 -9.38 6.60 -8.99
C GLN A 249 -9.44 6.89 -10.51
N VAL A 250 -10.64 6.99 -11.08
CA VAL A 250 -10.82 7.34 -12.50
C VAL A 250 -10.24 8.70 -12.80
N MET A 251 -10.57 9.72 -12.00
CA MET A 251 -10.13 11.09 -12.25
C MET A 251 -8.63 11.29 -12.07
N VAL A 252 -8.03 10.65 -11.06
CA VAL A 252 -6.58 10.68 -10.81
C VAL A 252 -5.84 9.93 -11.91
N SER A 253 -6.25 8.70 -12.26
CA SER A 253 -5.61 7.93 -13.33
C SER A 253 -5.77 8.61 -14.70
N PHE A 254 -6.92 9.20 -15.01
CA PHE A 254 -7.14 9.96 -16.24
C PHE A 254 -6.24 11.21 -16.31
N SER A 255 -6.14 11.96 -15.21
CA SER A 255 -5.24 13.12 -15.13
C SER A 255 -3.78 12.71 -15.30
N ALA A 256 -3.35 11.63 -14.63
CA ALA A 256 -2.01 11.07 -14.79
C ALA A 256 -1.74 10.56 -16.21
N PHE A 257 -2.73 9.96 -16.86
CA PHE A 257 -2.67 9.53 -18.25
C PHE A 257 -2.44 10.72 -19.20
N ILE A 258 -3.08 11.87 -18.96
CA ILE A 258 -2.81 13.09 -19.74
C ILE A 258 -1.36 13.53 -19.57
N PHE A 259 -0.86 13.65 -18.33
CA PHE A 259 0.52 14.10 -18.09
C PHE A 259 1.57 13.15 -18.68
N THR A 260 1.38 11.83 -18.50
CA THR A 260 2.28 10.82 -19.08
C THR A 260 2.20 10.79 -20.61
N SER A 261 1.02 11.00 -21.20
CA SER A 261 0.86 11.10 -22.65
C SER A 261 1.58 12.34 -23.20
N ILE A 262 1.52 13.48 -22.51
CA ILE A 262 2.30 14.68 -22.88
C ILE A 262 3.79 14.37 -22.84
N GLY A 263 4.29 13.72 -21.78
CA GLY A 263 5.69 13.33 -21.68
C GLY A 263 6.13 12.38 -22.80
N LEU A 264 5.26 11.43 -23.17
CA LEU A 264 5.50 10.47 -24.25
C LEU A 264 5.51 11.15 -25.64
N LEU A 265 4.66 12.17 -25.85
CA LEU A 265 4.69 13.01 -27.05
C LEU A 265 5.97 13.84 -27.14
N VAL A 266 6.38 14.49 -26.04
CA VAL A 266 7.58 15.34 -26.01
C VAL A 266 8.85 14.53 -26.21
N ASN A 267 8.89 13.27 -25.78
CA ASN A 267 10.03 12.38 -25.94
C ASN A 267 10.05 11.59 -27.26
N ASP A 268 9.11 11.85 -28.19
CA ASP A 268 8.92 11.12 -29.46
C ASP A 268 8.74 9.59 -29.31
N ASP A 269 8.36 9.14 -28.12
CA ASP A 269 8.28 7.71 -27.76
C ASP A 269 7.06 7.00 -28.36
N PHE A 270 6.07 7.74 -28.88
CA PHE A 270 4.93 7.14 -29.58
C PHE A 270 5.38 6.41 -30.84
N THR A 271 6.34 7.00 -31.55
CA THR A 271 6.98 6.36 -32.71
C THR A 271 7.97 5.29 -32.24
N GLY A 272 8.66 5.56 -31.13
CA GLY A 272 9.55 4.62 -30.45
C GLY A 272 8.88 3.30 -30.08
N MET A 273 7.61 3.33 -29.66
CA MET A 273 6.85 2.14 -29.26
C MET A 273 6.76 1.09 -30.37
N LYS A 274 6.59 1.49 -31.64
CA LYS A 274 6.56 0.57 -32.77
C LYS A 274 7.94 -0.04 -33.05
N VAL A 275 8.99 0.77 -32.90
CA VAL A 275 10.38 0.32 -33.08
C VAL A 275 10.77 -0.66 -31.98
N GLU A 276 10.39 -0.35 -30.75
CA GLU A 276 10.64 -1.18 -29.57
C GLU A 276 9.89 -2.51 -29.64
N ALA A 277 8.61 -2.49 -30.03
CA ALA A 277 7.81 -3.69 -30.23
C ALA A 277 8.44 -4.65 -31.26
N ARG A 278 8.96 -4.11 -32.38
CA ARG A 278 9.65 -4.90 -33.43
C ARG A 278 10.94 -5.54 -32.96
N ARG A 279 11.65 -4.87 -32.04
CA ARG A 279 12.94 -5.33 -31.51
C ARG A 279 12.78 -6.14 -30.22
N PHE A 280 11.57 -6.26 -29.71
CA PHE A 280 11.30 -6.99 -28.49
C PHE A 280 11.66 -8.46 -28.65
N LYS A 281 12.39 -9.01 -27.68
CA LYS A 281 12.99 -10.35 -27.75
C LYS A 281 12.00 -11.46 -28.13
N HIS A 282 10.74 -11.33 -27.70
CA HIS A 282 9.68 -12.31 -27.92
C HIS A 282 8.62 -11.84 -28.94
N GLY A 283 8.91 -10.80 -29.72
CA GLY A 283 8.06 -10.26 -30.77
C GLY A 283 7.01 -9.23 -30.32
N GLU A 284 6.33 -8.64 -31.30
CA GLU A 284 5.38 -7.52 -31.11
C GLU A 284 4.16 -7.90 -30.25
N VAL A 285 3.65 -9.13 -30.39
CA VAL A 285 2.48 -9.59 -29.61
C VAL A 285 2.84 -9.70 -28.13
N ALA A 286 4.01 -10.25 -27.81
CA ALA A 286 4.48 -10.36 -26.43
C ALA A 286 4.69 -8.96 -25.82
N TYR A 287 5.25 -8.03 -26.59
CA TYR A 287 5.36 -6.63 -26.19
C TYR A 287 4.00 -6.03 -25.83
N GLY A 288 3.01 -6.16 -26.74
CA GLY A 288 1.65 -5.67 -26.52
C GLY A 288 1.00 -6.29 -25.28
N MET A 289 1.20 -7.59 -25.05
CA MET A 289 0.71 -8.27 -23.85
C MET A 289 1.36 -7.73 -22.57
N VAL A 290 2.66 -7.49 -22.57
CA VAL A 290 3.35 -6.92 -21.40
C VAL A 290 2.82 -5.53 -21.07
N ILE A 291 2.67 -4.66 -22.08
CA ILE A 291 2.11 -3.31 -21.86
C ILE A 291 0.65 -3.38 -21.39
N ALA A 292 -0.19 -4.23 -22.01
CA ALA A 292 -1.59 -4.37 -21.65
C ALA A 292 -1.78 -4.91 -20.23
N TRP A 293 -1.07 -5.98 -19.86
CA TRP A 293 -1.17 -6.55 -18.52
C TRP A 293 -0.51 -5.65 -17.47
N SER A 294 0.52 -4.87 -17.81
CA SER A 294 1.04 -3.81 -16.94
C SER A 294 -0.05 -2.79 -16.62
N ALA A 295 -0.78 -2.33 -17.64
CA ALA A 295 -1.87 -1.37 -17.46
C ALA A 295 -3.00 -1.92 -16.58
N VAL A 296 -3.40 -3.18 -16.79
CA VAL A 296 -4.45 -3.83 -16.00
C VAL A 296 -4.00 -4.01 -14.55
N THR A 297 -2.83 -4.62 -14.34
CA THR A 297 -2.34 -4.94 -12.99
C THR A 297 -2.00 -3.69 -12.19
N PHE A 298 -1.42 -2.66 -12.81
CA PHE A 298 -1.15 -1.41 -12.13
C PHE A 298 -2.46 -0.71 -11.72
N GLN A 299 -3.44 -0.62 -12.62
CA GLN A 299 -4.72 0.01 -12.29
C GLN A 299 -5.47 -0.72 -11.16
N LEU A 300 -5.47 -2.05 -11.17
CA LEU A 300 -6.05 -2.86 -10.08
C LEU A 300 -5.29 -2.68 -8.76
N GLY A 301 -3.96 -2.57 -8.81
CA GLY A 301 -3.12 -2.32 -7.65
C GLY A 301 -3.40 -0.96 -7.00
N VAL A 302 -3.43 0.11 -7.80
CA VAL A 302 -3.74 1.46 -7.32
C VAL A 302 -5.17 1.54 -6.80
N LEU A 303 -6.14 0.91 -7.48
CA LEU A 303 -7.52 0.79 -6.97
C LEU A 303 -7.56 0.08 -5.61
N GLY A 304 -6.82 -1.01 -5.44
CA GLY A 304 -6.66 -1.72 -4.17
C GLY A 304 -6.11 -0.80 -3.08
N GLY A 305 -5.01 -0.09 -3.35
CA GLY A 305 -4.41 0.88 -2.44
C GLY A 305 -5.37 1.99 -2.02
N THR A 306 -6.04 2.63 -3.00
CA THR A 306 -7.06 3.67 -2.77
C THR A 306 -8.25 3.14 -1.95
N GLY A 307 -8.63 1.88 -2.15
CA GLY A 307 -9.67 1.20 -1.38
C GLY A 307 -9.30 0.96 0.08
N VAL A 308 -8.09 0.44 0.34
CA VAL A 308 -7.55 0.27 1.72
C VAL A 308 -7.45 1.62 2.41
N LEU A 309 -6.94 2.63 1.71
CA LEU A 309 -6.84 4.01 2.18
C LEU A 309 -8.20 4.59 2.59
N PHE A 310 -9.22 4.42 1.75
CA PHE A 310 -10.56 4.92 2.02
C PHE A 310 -11.18 4.23 3.24
N LEU A 311 -11.06 2.91 3.33
CA LEU A 311 -11.70 2.11 4.38
C LEU A 311 -10.97 2.21 5.73
N ALA A 312 -9.67 2.40 5.72
CA ALA A 312 -8.83 2.40 6.92
C ALA A 312 -8.03 3.69 7.06
N SER A 313 -6.78 3.71 6.58
CA SER A 313 -5.88 4.86 6.72
C SER A 313 -4.67 4.79 5.79
N THR A 314 -3.98 5.92 5.63
CA THR A 314 -2.69 6.04 4.91
C THR A 314 -1.64 5.10 5.49
N VAL A 315 -1.60 4.99 6.82
CA VAL A 315 -0.62 4.12 7.51
C VAL A 315 -0.90 2.65 7.17
N LEU A 316 -2.17 2.22 7.19
CA LEU A 316 -2.49 0.83 6.88
C LEU A 316 -2.24 0.50 5.40
N ALA A 317 -2.57 1.42 4.49
CA ALA A 317 -2.23 1.28 3.07
C ALA A 317 -0.71 1.16 2.87
N GLY A 318 0.09 1.99 3.55
CA GLY A 318 1.55 1.89 3.55
C GLY A 318 2.07 0.54 4.08
N VAL A 319 1.41 -0.02 5.10
CA VAL A 319 1.78 -1.35 5.62
C VAL A 319 1.52 -2.44 4.59
N PHE A 320 0.34 -2.48 3.97
CA PHE A 320 0.07 -3.44 2.90
C PHE A 320 0.99 -3.24 1.69
N ASN A 321 1.44 -2.00 1.46
CA ASN A 321 2.45 -1.72 0.44
C ASN A 321 3.80 -2.34 0.78
N ALA A 322 4.20 -2.36 2.06
CA ALA A 322 5.39 -3.07 2.50
C ALA A 322 5.20 -4.60 2.46
N VAL A 323 4.00 -5.13 2.71
CA VAL A 323 3.72 -6.59 2.67
C VAL A 323 3.88 -7.17 1.27
N ARG A 324 3.64 -6.38 0.22
CA ARG A 324 3.85 -6.85 -1.15
C ARG A 324 5.33 -7.08 -1.47
N VAL A 325 6.24 -6.50 -0.70
CA VAL A 325 7.68 -6.51 -0.99
C VAL A 325 8.23 -7.93 -0.95
N PRO A 326 8.01 -8.74 0.10
CA PRO A 326 8.42 -10.13 0.08
C PRO A 326 7.87 -10.95 -1.08
N ILE A 327 6.60 -10.75 -1.41
CA ILE A 327 5.94 -11.42 -2.53
C ILE A 327 6.67 -11.08 -3.84
N THR A 328 6.96 -9.80 -4.05
CA THR A 328 7.65 -9.30 -5.25
C THR A 328 9.09 -9.81 -5.32
N SER A 329 9.85 -9.74 -4.23
CA SER A 329 11.25 -10.17 -4.20
C SER A 329 11.40 -11.67 -4.44
N ILE A 330 10.58 -12.50 -3.79
CA ILE A 330 10.60 -13.96 -3.98
C ILE A 330 10.21 -14.31 -5.42
N ALA A 331 9.13 -13.72 -5.94
CA ALA A 331 8.70 -13.93 -7.31
C ALA A 331 9.76 -13.51 -8.33
N ALA A 332 10.45 -12.40 -8.10
CA ALA A 332 11.51 -11.92 -8.98
C ALA A 332 12.70 -12.90 -9.03
N VAL A 333 13.09 -13.47 -7.87
CA VAL A 333 14.14 -14.49 -7.80
C VAL A 333 13.73 -15.76 -8.54
N ILE A 334 12.48 -16.22 -8.38
CA ILE A 334 11.99 -17.45 -9.02
C ILE A 334 11.91 -17.31 -10.55
N TRP A 335 11.34 -16.21 -11.06
CA TRP A 335 11.08 -16.06 -12.50
C TRP A 335 12.21 -15.43 -13.30
N PHE A 336 12.94 -14.49 -12.71
CA PHE A 336 14.00 -13.75 -13.39
C PHE A 336 15.41 -14.16 -12.96
N HIS A 337 15.53 -15.09 -12.01
CA HIS A 337 16.80 -15.47 -11.40
C HIS A 337 17.59 -14.24 -10.91
N ASP A 338 16.86 -13.28 -10.34
CA ASP A 338 17.42 -12.06 -9.77
C ASP A 338 18.52 -12.42 -8.74
N PRO A 339 19.67 -11.71 -8.74
CA PRO A 339 20.75 -12.01 -7.81
C PRO A 339 20.27 -11.83 -6.37
N MET A 340 20.49 -12.83 -5.52
CA MET A 340 20.01 -12.82 -4.14
C MET A 340 21.17 -13.00 -3.16
N SER A 341 21.71 -11.87 -2.69
CA SER A 341 22.80 -11.85 -1.71
C SER A 341 22.30 -12.19 -0.29
N GLY A 342 23.24 -12.52 0.60
CA GLY A 342 22.93 -12.67 2.03
C GLY A 342 22.32 -11.41 2.65
N PHE A 343 22.76 -10.22 2.23
CA PHE A 343 22.21 -8.94 2.69
C PHE A 343 20.77 -8.74 2.23
N LYS A 344 20.43 -9.11 0.99
CA LYS A 344 19.03 -9.08 0.53
C LYS A 344 18.14 -10.03 1.30
N ILE A 345 18.62 -11.24 1.57
CA ILE A 345 17.87 -12.22 2.37
C ILE A 345 17.64 -11.67 3.78
N LEU A 346 18.67 -11.07 4.38
CA LEU A 346 18.54 -10.44 5.69
C LEU A 346 17.53 -9.29 5.65
N SER A 347 17.63 -8.40 4.66
CA SER A 347 16.69 -7.27 4.48
C SER A 347 15.25 -7.73 4.28
N LEU A 348 15.05 -8.81 3.52
CA LEU A 348 13.76 -9.46 3.32
C LEU A 348 13.19 -10.00 4.66
N VAL A 349 13.99 -10.73 5.43
CA VAL A 349 13.59 -11.28 6.74
C VAL A 349 13.24 -10.16 7.72
N VAL A 350 14.07 -9.11 7.76
CA VAL A 350 13.85 -7.90 8.56
C VAL A 350 12.55 -7.22 8.15
N THR A 351 12.27 -7.08 6.85
CA THR A 351 11.01 -6.50 6.34
C THR A 351 9.78 -7.31 6.78
N VAL A 352 9.85 -8.65 6.68
CA VAL A 352 8.77 -9.55 7.16
C VAL A 352 8.58 -9.42 8.69
N TRP A 353 9.67 -9.32 9.45
CA TRP A 353 9.62 -9.11 10.89
C TRP A 353 8.99 -7.76 11.27
N GLY A 354 9.34 -6.68 10.56
CA GLY A 354 8.77 -5.35 10.75
C GLY A 354 7.26 -5.36 10.55
N PHE A 355 6.80 -6.06 9.51
CA PHE A 355 5.39 -6.29 9.26
C PHE A 355 4.69 -7.09 10.38
N GLY A 356 5.25 -8.24 10.77
CA GLY A 356 4.68 -9.07 11.84
C GLY A 356 4.54 -8.29 13.15
N SER A 357 5.56 -7.47 13.47
CA SER A 357 5.56 -6.58 14.62
C SER A 357 4.44 -5.53 14.55
N TYR A 358 4.20 -4.95 13.37
CA TYR A 358 3.10 -4.01 13.17
C TYR A 358 1.74 -4.67 13.43
N MET A 359 1.46 -5.83 12.81
CA MET A 359 0.18 -6.51 12.94
C MET A 359 -0.15 -6.87 14.40
N ILE A 360 0.82 -7.45 15.11
CA ILE A 360 0.65 -7.88 16.49
C ILE A 360 0.43 -6.66 17.40
N GLY A 361 1.22 -5.60 17.20
CA GLY A 361 1.14 -4.43 18.04
C GLY A 361 -0.05 -3.50 17.74
N HIS A 362 -0.52 -3.42 16.48
CA HIS A 362 -1.75 -2.69 16.14
C HIS A 362 -2.98 -3.35 16.77
N SER A 363 -3.04 -4.69 16.73
CA SER A 363 -4.08 -5.48 17.41
C SER A 363 -4.03 -5.34 18.94
N SER A 364 -2.86 -4.97 19.50
CA SER A 364 -2.65 -4.76 20.93
C SER A 364 -2.81 -3.31 21.39
N SER A 365 -2.91 -2.34 20.48
CA SER A 365 -2.93 -0.89 20.81
C SER A 365 -4.26 -0.19 20.52
N ASN A 366 -5.23 -0.88 19.90
CA ASN A 366 -6.66 -0.62 20.09
C ASN A 366 -7.16 -1.13 21.46
N GLN A 367 -6.28 -1.16 22.47
CA GLN A 367 -6.56 -1.46 23.87
C GLN A 367 -6.98 -0.21 24.63
#